data_AF-I2QR80-F1
#
_entry.id   AF-I2QR80-F1
#
_cell.length_a   1.000
_cell.length_b   1.000
_cell.length_c   1.000
_cell.angle_alpha   90.00
_cell.angle_beta   90.00
_cell.angle_gamma   90.00
#
_symmetry.space_group_name_H-M   'P 1'
#
loop_
_entity.id
_entity.type
_entity.pdbx_description
1 polymer ?
#
loop_
_entity_poly.entity_id
_entity_poly.type
_entity_poly.pdbx_seq_one_letter_code
_entity_poly.pdbx_strand_id
1 'polypeptide(L)'
;MTLKNPDAIAVILTALRLSHGDEAARAMLVGGMSLAALIETMFSAPIGRRDAVHNIARALDDFALSPELGPVWHLRYVYESHGSFRVVDMEIATPTGTLSSKDVWLRLPV
;
A
#
# COMPACT_ATOMS: atom_id res chain seq x y z
N MET A 1 -16.90 -9.02 0.22
CA MET A 1 -17.14 -7.63 0.69
C MET A 1 -17.26 -6.70 -0.51
N THR A 2 -18.00 -5.60 -0.41
CA THR A 2 -18.04 -4.57 -1.46
C THR A 2 -16.86 -3.61 -1.25
N LEU A 3 -16.09 -3.34 -2.31
CA LEU A 3 -15.00 -2.36 -2.27
C LEU A 3 -15.58 -0.95 -2.03
N LYS A 4 -15.03 -0.22 -1.06
CA LYS A 4 -15.38 1.16 -0.73
C LYS A 4 -14.81 2.15 -1.74
N ASN A 5 -13.63 1.89 -2.29
CA ASN A 5 -12.93 2.74 -3.26
C ASN A 5 -12.49 1.92 -4.50
N PRO A 6 -13.43 1.43 -5.31
CA PRO A 6 -13.12 0.61 -6.49
C PRO A 6 -12.24 1.33 -7.51
N ASP A 7 -12.38 2.65 -7.67
CA ASP A 7 -11.55 3.44 -8.59
C ASP A 7 -10.08 3.47 -8.15
N ALA A 8 -9.83 3.62 -6.85
CA ALA A 8 -8.47 3.60 -6.32
C ALA A 8 -7.82 2.22 -6.49
N ILE A 9 -8.61 1.15 -6.29
CA ILE A 9 -8.17 -0.23 -6.56
C ILE A 9 -7.86 -0.44 -8.04
N ALA A 10 -8.66 0.11 -8.96
CA ALA A 10 -8.40 0.02 -10.39
C ALA A 10 -7.09 0.72 -10.79
N VAL A 11 -6.77 1.87 -10.16
CA VAL A 11 -5.49 2.56 -10.37
C VAL A 11 -4.32 1.70 -9.87
N ILE A 12 -4.43 1.12 -8.68
CA ILE A 12 -3.39 0.23 -8.12
C ILE A 12 -3.20 -1.01 -9.00
N LEU A 13 -4.28 -1.64 -9.44
CA LEU A 13 -4.24 -2.78 -10.35
C LEU A 13 -3.51 -2.42 -11.65
N THR A 14 -3.84 -1.27 -12.23
CA THR A 14 -3.18 -0.75 -13.44
C THR A 14 -1.68 -0.56 -13.21
N ALA A 15 -1.28 0.05 -12.09
CA ALA A 15 0.12 0.26 -11.75
C ALA A 15 0.90 -1.06 -11.57
N LEU A 16 0.29 -2.05 -10.91
CA LEU A 16 0.86 -3.39 -10.75
C LEU A 16 1.04 -4.09 -12.09
N ARG A 17 0.04 -4.02 -12.98
CA ARG A 17 0.10 -4.63 -14.32
C ARG A 17 1.20 -4.02 -15.17
N LEU A 18 1.33 -2.69 -15.15
CA LEU A 18 2.37 -1.98 -15.90
C LEU A 18 3.78 -2.32 -15.40
N SER A 19 3.94 -2.60 -14.10
CA SER A 19 5.24 -2.84 -13.49
C SER A 19 5.67 -4.31 -13.52
N HIS A 20 4.74 -5.23 -13.30
CA HIS A 20 5.03 -6.66 -13.06
C HIS A 20 4.38 -7.60 -14.09
N GLY A 21 3.49 -7.09 -14.94
CA GLY A 21 2.64 -7.89 -15.84
C GLY A 21 1.38 -8.44 -15.16
N ASP A 22 0.42 -8.87 -15.97
CA ASP A 22 -0.93 -9.22 -15.50
C ASP A 22 -0.96 -10.39 -14.50
N GLU A 23 -0.18 -11.44 -14.77
CA GLU A 23 -0.18 -12.64 -13.93
C GLU A 23 0.45 -12.36 -12.56
N ALA A 24 1.57 -11.63 -12.53
CA ALA A 24 2.23 -11.24 -11.29
C ALA A 24 1.38 -10.26 -10.48
N ALA A 25 0.75 -9.27 -11.14
CA ALA A 25 -0.17 -8.34 -10.48
C ALA A 25 -1.33 -9.09 -9.79
N ARG A 26 -1.90 -10.09 -10.46
CA ARG A 26 -2.96 -10.93 -9.88
C ARG A 26 -2.45 -11.75 -8.70
N ALA A 27 -1.27 -12.35 -8.82
CA ALA A 27 -0.65 -13.10 -7.74
C ALA A 27 -0.37 -12.22 -6.51
N MET A 28 0.09 -10.98 -6.71
CA MET A 28 0.34 -10.01 -5.63
C MET A 28 -0.95 -9.56 -4.93
N LEU A 29 -2.07 -9.44 -5.64
CA LEU A 29 -3.35 -9.07 -5.03
C LEU A 29 -3.99 -10.21 -4.23
N VAL A 30 -3.83 -11.46 -4.70
CA VAL A 30 -4.43 -12.66 -4.08
C VAL A 30 -3.54 -13.23 -2.99
N GLY A 31 -2.26 -13.49 -3.31
CA GLY A 31 -1.25 -14.01 -2.38
C GLY A 31 -0.73 -12.97 -1.39
N GLY A 32 -0.92 -11.71 -1.72
CA GLY A 32 -0.54 -10.55 -0.93
C GLY A 32 0.80 -9.97 -1.35
N MET A 33 0.98 -8.69 -1.04
CA MET A 33 2.21 -7.94 -1.27
C MET A 33 2.53 -7.10 -0.05
N SER A 34 3.80 -6.78 0.16
CA SER A 34 4.15 -5.81 1.18
C SER A 34 3.64 -4.42 0.80
N LEU A 35 3.32 -3.62 1.80
CA LEU A 35 3.03 -2.20 1.62
C LEU A 35 4.20 -1.46 0.95
N ALA A 36 5.43 -1.81 1.28
CA ALA A 36 6.62 -1.28 0.61
C ALA A 36 6.57 -1.56 -0.91
N ALA A 37 6.26 -2.80 -1.32
CA ALA A 37 6.13 -3.16 -2.74
C ALA A 37 5.01 -2.39 -3.44
N LEU A 38 3.89 -2.14 -2.75
CA LEU A 38 2.82 -1.28 -3.28
C LEU A 38 3.32 0.16 -3.49
N ILE A 39 3.97 0.76 -2.50
CA ILE A 39 4.49 2.14 -2.58
C ILE A 39 5.51 2.26 -3.71
N GLU A 40 6.47 1.33 -3.79
CA GLU A 40 7.49 1.30 -4.84
C GLU A 40 6.87 1.16 -6.23
N THR A 41 5.89 0.27 -6.39
CA THR A 41 5.15 0.10 -7.66
C THR A 41 4.43 1.38 -8.05
N MET A 42 3.71 1.99 -7.12
CA MET A 42 2.91 3.19 -7.39
C MET A 42 3.78 4.41 -7.70
N PHE A 43 4.97 4.53 -7.11
CA PHE A 43 5.92 5.62 -7.43
C PHE A 43 6.75 5.36 -8.69
N SER A 44 6.82 4.11 -9.15
CA SER A 44 7.48 3.74 -10.41
C SER A 44 6.53 3.79 -11.61
N ALA A 45 5.23 3.71 -11.38
CA ALA A 45 4.20 3.86 -12.40
C ALA A 45 4.15 5.30 -12.97
N PRO A 46 3.67 5.49 -14.21
CA PRO A 46 3.53 6.81 -14.83
C PRO A 46 2.32 7.58 -14.27
N ILE A 47 2.26 7.75 -12.95
CA ILE A 47 1.21 8.47 -12.24
C ILE A 47 1.84 9.61 -11.42
N GLY A 48 1.11 10.71 -11.22
CA GLY A 48 1.59 11.80 -10.38
C GLY A 48 1.79 11.33 -8.94
N ARG A 49 2.90 11.73 -8.29
CA ARG A 49 3.18 11.31 -6.88
C ARG A 49 2.04 11.65 -5.92
N ARG A 50 1.39 12.80 -6.10
CA ARG A 50 0.22 13.19 -5.30
C ARG A 50 -0.94 12.20 -5.48
N ASP A 51 -1.19 11.79 -6.72
CA ASP A 51 -2.25 10.85 -7.06
C ASP A 51 -1.91 9.44 -6.58
N ALA A 52 -0.63 9.06 -6.63
CA ALA A 52 -0.15 7.80 -6.06
C ALA A 52 -0.50 7.71 -4.56
N VAL A 53 -0.12 8.74 -3.78
CA VAL A 53 -0.41 8.81 -2.35
C VAL A 53 -1.92 8.82 -2.09
N HIS A 54 -2.67 9.60 -2.87
CA HIS A 54 -4.13 9.68 -2.73
C HIS A 54 -4.80 8.33 -2.95
N ASN A 55 -4.44 7.61 -4.02
CA ASN A 55 -5.03 6.31 -4.34
C ASN A 55 -4.64 5.24 -3.33
N ILE A 56 -3.38 5.21 -2.88
CA ILE A 56 -2.95 4.31 -1.81
C ILE A 56 -3.79 4.55 -0.56
N ALA A 57 -3.85 5.79 -0.07
CA ALA A 57 -4.57 6.13 1.17
C ALA A 57 -6.06 5.75 1.11
N ARG A 58 -6.71 5.93 -0.04
CA ARG A 58 -8.12 5.57 -0.22
C ARG A 58 -8.35 4.07 -0.31
N ALA A 59 -7.43 3.33 -0.92
CA ALA A 59 -7.56 1.90 -1.12
C ALA A 59 -7.17 1.06 0.11
N LEU A 60 -6.41 1.62 1.06
CA LEU A 60 -5.96 0.87 2.25
C LEU A 60 -7.11 0.21 3.01
N ASP A 61 -8.26 0.88 3.12
CA ASP A 61 -9.47 0.36 3.79
C ASP A 61 -10.13 -0.82 3.05
N ASP A 62 -9.77 -1.04 1.78
CA ASP A 62 -10.27 -2.14 0.94
C ASP A 62 -9.34 -3.36 0.91
N PHE A 63 -8.10 -3.20 1.38
CA PHE A 63 -7.18 -4.31 1.56
C PHE A 63 -7.32 -4.89 2.97
N ALA A 64 -7.35 -6.22 3.06
CA ALA A 64 -7.06 -6.93 4.29
C ALA A 64 -5.57 -6.70 4.62
N LEU A 65 -5.33 -5.79 5.56
CA LEU A 65 -4.06 -5.64 6.24
C LEU A 65 -3.85 -6.87 7.11
N SER A 66 -2.85 -7.69 6.77
CA SER A 66 -2.49 -8.85 7.57
C SER A 66 -1.13 -8.68 8.23
N PRO A 67 -1.00 -7.87 9.29
CA PRO A 67 0.00 -8.10 10.31
C PRO A 67 -0.63 -8.86 11.48
N GLU A 68 0.17 -9.59 12.26
CA GLU A 68 -0.28 -10.06 13.58
C GLU A 68 -0.52 -8.82 14.47
N LEU A 69 -1.75 -8.27 14.45
CA LEU A 69 -2.08 -6.97 15.05
C LEU A 69 -2.98 -7.08 16.28
N GLY A 70 -2.56 -6.41 17.35
CA GLY A 70 -3.37 -6.09 18.52
C GLY A 70 -4.30 -4.87 18.34
N PRO A 71 -5.11 -4.53 19.36
CA PRO A 71 -6.36 -3.77 19.23
C PRO A 71 -6.30 -2.24 18.95
N VAL A 72 -5.12 -1.59 18.91
CA VAL A 72 -5.01 -0.12 18.69
C VAL A 72 -3.79 0.21 17.84
N TRP A 73 -3.93 1.01 16.78
CA TRP A 73 -2.79 1.38 15.93
C TRP A 73 -2.79 2.83 15.42
N HIS A 74 -1.59 3.34 15.11
CA HIS A 74 -1.36 4.69 14.58
C HIS A 74 -0.42 4.65 13.38
N LEU A 75 -0.75 5.41 12.34
CA LEU A 75 0.04 5.48 11.11
C LEU A 75 1.01 6.66 11.15
N ARG A 76 2.31 6.41 10.96
CA ARG A 76 3.34 7.45 10.90
C ARG A 76 4.06 7.43 9.56
N TYR A 77 4.10 8.59 8.90
CA TYR A 77 4.90 8.84 7.71
C TYR A 77 6.24 9.46 8.11
N VAL A 78 7.35 8.90 7.64
CA VAL A 78 8.69 9.47 7.83
C VAL A 78 9.14 10.17 6.55
N TYR A 79 9.41 11.46 6.65
CA TYR A 79 9.80 12.33 5.54
C TYR A 79 11.29 12.66 5.58
N GLU A 80 11.95 12.63 4.42
CA GLU A 80 13.30 13.17 4.22
C GLU A 80 13.17 14.55 3.52
N SER A 81 13.66 15.64 4.14
CA SER A 81 13.58 17.03 3.63
C SER A 81 14.49 17.25 2.40
N HIS A 82 14.36 18.20 1.46
CA HIS A 82 13.47 19.34 1.18
C HIS A 82 13.12 19.33 -0.34
N GLY A 83 11.89 19.71 -0.71
CA GLY A 83 11.52 19.97 -2.12
C GLY A 83 10.98 18.78 -2.93
N SER A 84 11.00 17.57 -2.37
CA SER A 84 10.34 16.40 -2.97
C SER A 84 9.65 15.55 -1.90
N PHE A 85 8.45 15.04 -2.20
CA PHE A 85 7.78 14.06 -1.35
C PHE A 85 8.45 12.70 -1.60
N ARG A 86 9.34 12.31 -0.68
CA ARG A 86 9.99 10.99 -0.64
C ARG A 86 9.60 10.33 0.68
N VAL A 87 8.74 9.33 0.61
CA VAL A 87 8.41 8.46 1.75
C VAL A 87 9.51 7.42 1.83
N VAL A 88 10.25 7.41 2.94
CA VAL A 88 11.35 6.47 3.14
C VAL A 88 10.87 5.24 3.89
N ASP A 89 9.90 5.41 4.78
CA ASP A 89 9.25 4.30 5.49
C ASP A 89 7.85 4.70 5.98
N MET A 90 7.02 3.68 6.24
CA MET A 90 5.70 3.80 6.84
C MET A 90 5.64 2.87 8.06
N GLU A 91 5.45 3.47 9.22
CA GLU A 91 5.44 2.75 10.50
C GLU A 91 4.00 2.63 11.01
N ILE A 92 3.61 1.42 11.41
CA ILE A 92 2.37 1.16 12.15
C ILE A 92 2.74 0.93 13.60
N ALA A 93 2.44 1.90 14.47
CA ALA A 93 2.56 1.71 15.91
C ALA A 93 1.40 0.85 16.39
N THR A 94 1.69 -0.24 17.08
CA THR A 94 0.73 -1.16 17.71
C THR A 94 0.97 -1.15 19.23
N PRO A 95 0.11 -1.79 20.06
CA PRO A 95 0.36 -1.86 21.50
C PRO A 95 1.57 -2.74 21.85
N THR A 96 2.01 -3.59 20.91
CA THR A 96 3.12 -4.55 21.09
C THR A 96 4.43 -4.08 20.46
N GLY A 97 4.44 -2.99 19.71
CA GLY A 97 5.64 -2.44 19.07
C GLY A 97 5.35 -1.68 17.79
N THR A 98 6.39 -1.40 17.00
CA THR A 98 6.26 -0.72 15.70
C THR A 98 6.51 -1.73 14.59
N LEU A 99 5.61 -1.82 13.61
CA LEU A 99 5.81 -2.60 12.39
C LEU A 99 6.31 -1.68 11.28
N SER A 100 7.33 -2.12 10.53
CA SER A 100 7.82 -1.39 9.35
C SER A 100 7.00 -1.75 8.10
N SER A 101 7.08 -0.92 7.08
CA SER A 101 6.37 -1.13 5.80
C SER A 101 6.72 -2.45 5.10
N LYS A 102 7.87 -3.05 5.42
CA LYS A 102 8.31 -4.35 4.89
C LYS A 102 7.58 -5.53 5.54
N ASP A 103 7.08 -5.34 6.76
CA ASP A 103 6.46 -6.38 7.57
C ASP A 103 4.92 -6.36 7.42
N VAL A 104 4.36 -5.36 6.73
CA VAL A 104 2.92 -5.19 6.51
C VAL A 104 2.52 -5.79 5.17
N TRP A 105 1.74 -6.86 5.20
CA TRP A 105 1.18 -7.50 4.01
C TRP A 105 -0.25 -7.05 3.72
N LEU A 106 -0.54 -6.75 2.46
CA LEU A 106 -1.83 -6.34 1.93
C LEU A 106 -2.39 -7.45 1.03
N ARG A 107 -3.63 -7.88 1.28
CA ARG A 107 -4.36 -8.84 0.44
C ARG A 107 -5.76 -8.32 0.14
N LEU A 108 -6.33 -8.58 -1.03
CA LEU A 108 -7.75 -8.33 -1.21
C LEU A 108 -8.55 -9.38 -0.42
N PRO A 109 -9.59 -8.99 0.34
CA PRO A 109 -10.46 -9.94 1.02
C PRO A 109 -11.20 -10.78 -0.02
N VAL A 110 -11.06 -12.11 0.07
CA VAL A 110 -11.79 -13.10 -0.75
C VAL A 110 -13.22 -13.23 -0.26
#